data_AF-A0A197KIN7-F1
#
_entry.id   AF-A0A197KIN7-F1
#
_cell.length_a   1.000
_cell.length_b   1.000
_cell.length_c   1.000
_cell.angle_alpha   90.00
_cell.angle_beta   90.00
_cell.angle_gamma   90.00
#
_symmetry.space_group_name_H-M   'P 1'
#
loop_
_entity.id
_entity.type
_entity.pdbx_description
1 polymer ?
#
loop_
_entity_poly.entity_id
_entity_poly.type
_entity_poly.pdbx_seq_one_letter_code
_entity_poly.pdbx_strand_id
1 'polypeptide(L)' 'MRAWSTPFLRPMAPFLAGGAVTFYLINAAQEAALKSEPFKSDPRNPKFTGKKEEHH' A
#
# COMPACT_ATOMS: atom_id res chain seq x y z
N MET A 1 -4.32 11.24 33.86
CA MET A 1 -5.57 10.53 33.50
C MET A 1 -5.32 9.02 33.66
N ARG A 2 -6.26 8.25 34.22
CA ARG A 2 -6.08 6.79 34.39
C ARG A 2 -6.66 6.04 33.18
N ALA A 3 -5.92 5.08 32.63
CA ALA A 3 -6.40 4.21 31.56
C ALA A 3 -7.40 3.18 32.12
N TRP A 4 -8.50 2.96 31.40
CA TRP A 4 -9.53 1.98 31.73
C TRP A 4 -9.59 0.90 30.66
N SER A 5 -9.74 -0.36 31.08
CA SER A 5 -9.81 -1.52 30.18
C SER A 5 -11.17 -1.62 29.51
N THR A 6 -11.47 -0.71 28.59
CA THR A 6 -12.68 -0.77 27.77
C THR A 6 -12.55 -1.84 26.68
N PRO A 7 -13.58 -2.66 26.45
CA PRO A 7 -13.53 -3.70 25.43
C PRO A 7 -13.62 -3.08 24.02
N PHE A 8 -12.49 -2.63 23.47
CA PHE A 8 -12.45 -1.97 22.15
C PHE A 8 -12.19 -2.95 21.00
N LEU A 9 -11.41 -4.01 21.21
CA LEU A 9 -10.96 -4.90 20.13
C LEU A 9 -12.11 -5.66 19.46
N ARG A 10 -13.05 -6.22 20.24
CA ARG A 10 -14.20 -6.96 19.71
C ARG A 10 -15.09 -6.13 18.80
N PRO A 11 -15.60 -4.94 19.21
CA PRO A 11 -16.41 -4.11 18.32
C PRO A 11 -15.60 -3.52 17.15
N MET A 12 -14.29 -3.32 17.31
CA MET A 12 -13.42 -2.82 16.24
C MET A 12 -13.02 -3.88 15.21
N ALA A 13 -13.16 -5.17 15.54
CA ALA A 13 -12.71 -6.28 14.70
C ALA A 13 -13.14 -6.20 13.22
N PRO A 14 -14.42 -5.96 12.86
CA PRO A 14 -14.82 -5.87 11.45
C PRO A 14 -14.16 -4.71 10.71
N PHE A 15 -13.92 -3.57 11.40
CA PHE A 15 -13.25 -2.41 10.80
C PHE A 15 -11.75 -2.66 10.61
N LEU A 16 -11.10 -3.30 11.59
CA LEU A 16 -9.70 -3.70 11.47
C LEU A 16 -9.51 -4.72 10.34
N ALA A 17 -10.41 -5.69 10.22
CA ALA A 17 -10.40 -6.67 9.13
C ALA A 17 -10.60 -5.99 7.77
N GLY A 18 -11.61 -5.11 7.64
CA GLY A 18 -11.84 -4.36 6.41
C GLY A 18 -10.67 -3.46 6.03
N GLY A 19 -10.07 -2.78 7.02
CA GLY A 19 -8.88 -1.96 6.83
C GLY A 19 -7.67 -2.78 6.36
N ALA A 20 -7.45 -3.96 6.96
CA ALA A 20 -6.38 -4.87 6.54
C ALA A 20 -6.58 -5.38 5.10
N VAL A 21 -7.81 -5.75 4.74
CA VAL A 21 -8.14 -6.16 3.36
C VAL A 21 -7.92 -5.02 2.38
N THR A 22 -8.41 -3.82 2.70
CA THR A 22 -8.26 -2.63 1.85
C THR A 22 -6.80 -2.28 1.66
N PHE A 23 -6.01 -2.32 2.75
CA PHE A 23 -4.58 -2.08 2.71
C PHE A 23 -3.86 -3.07 1.78
N TYR A 24 -4.19 -4.36 1.87
CA TYR A 24 -3.62 -5.38 0.99
C TYR A 24 -3.94 -5.10 -0.49
N LEU A 25 -5.20 -4.80 -0.80
CA LEU A 25 -5.63 -4.50 -2.18
C LEU A 25 -4.96 -3.25 -2.75
N ILE A 26 -4.90 -2.17 -1.96
CA ILE A 26 -4.26 -0.92 -2.36
C ILE A 26 -2.75 -1.11 -2.53
N ASN A 27 -2.12 -1.95 -1.70
CA ASN A 27 -0.71 -2.28 -1.87
C ASN A 27 -0.45 -2.98 -3.22
N ALA A 28 -1.24 -4.01 -3.55
CA ALA A 28 -1.13 -4.70 -4.83
C ALA A 28 -1.41 -3.78 -6.04
N ALA A 29 -2.42 -2.91 -5.94
CA ALA A 29 -2.74 -1.94 -6.98
C ALA A 29 -1.62 -0.92 -7.20
N GLN A 30 -1.00 -0.43 -6.12
CA GLN A 30 0.15 0.47 -6.20
C GLN A 30 1.35 -0.21 -6.86
N GLU A 31 1.66 -1.46 -6.53
CA GLU A 31 2.76 -2.19 -7.19
C GLU A 31 2.56 -2.33 -8.70
N ALA A 32 1.31 -2.53 -9.16
CA ALA A 32 0.99 -2.56 -10.57
C ALA A 32 1.10 -1.16 -11.21
N ALA A 33 0.57 -0.12 -10.54
CA ALA A 33 0.63 1.25 -11.03
C ALA A 33 2.06 1.75 -11.20
N LEU A 34 2.95 1.46 -10.25
CA LEU A 34 4.36 1.83 -10.31
C LEU A 34 5.14 1.13 -11.44
N LYS A 35 4.61 0.03 -12.00
CA LYS A 35 5.21 -0.68 -13.16
C LYS A 35 4.63 -0.22 -14.49
N SER A 36 3.57 0.60 -14.49
CA SER A 36 2.94 1.09 -15.72
C SER A 36 3.83 2.10 -16.45
N GLU A 37 3.68 2.16 -17.78
CA GLU A 37 4.48 3.00 -18.68
C GLU A 37 4.68 4.46 -18.21
N PRO A 38 3.64 5.20 -17.75
CA PRO A 38 3.83 6.60 -17.35
C PRO A 38 4.64 6.76 -16.06
N PHE A 39 4.71 5.76 -15.19
CA PHE A 39 5.33 5.87 -13.86
C PHE A 39 6.61 5.07 -13.72
N LYS A 40 6.87 4.11 -14.61
CA LYS A 40 8.07 3.25 -14.57
C LYS A 40 9.37 4.03 -14.81
N SER A 41 9.32 5.09 -15.62
CA SER A 41 10.46 5.94 -15.96
C SER A 41 10.59 7.19 -15.08
N ASP A 42 9.65 7.42 -14.15
CA ASP A 42 9.70 8.56 -13.23
C ASP A 42 10.81 8.34 -12.18
N PRO A 43 11.80 9.24 -12.06
CA PRO A 43 12.88 9.11 -11.08
C PRO A 43 12.40 9.20 -9.62
N ARG A 44 11.16 9.64 -9.37
CA ARG A 44 10.52 9.67 -8.05
C ARG A 44 9.89 8.33 -7.67
N ASN A 45 9.74 7.41 -8.61
CA ASN A 45 9.19 6.08 -8.33
C ASN A 45 10.18 5.31 -7.44
N PRO A 46 9.78 4.82 -6.25
CA PRO A 46 10.66 4.06 -5.37
C PRO A 46 11.21 2.76 -5.98
N LYS A 47 10.57 2.26 -7.05
CA LYS A 47 10.99 1.08 -7.82
C LYS A 47 11.81 1.44 -9.06
N PHE A 48 12.11 2.72 -9.28
CA PHE A 48 12.97 3.16 -10.36
C PHE A 48 14.38 2.61 -10.15
N THR A 49 14.84 1.74 -11.06
CA THR A 49 16.16 1.10 -10.97
C THR A 49 17.23 1.81 -11.79
N GLY A 50 16.93 2.93 -12.44
CA GLY A 50 17.87 3.68 -13.28
C GLY A 50 18.37 2.91 -14.52
N LYS A 51 17.93 1.67 -14.72
CA LYS A 51 18.20 0.90 -15.93
C LYS A 51 17.40 1.55 -17.06
N LYS A 52 18.12 2.27 -17.92
CA LYS A 52 17.64 2.63 -19.25
C LYS A 52 17.14 1.35 -19.88
N GLU A 53 15.84 1.25 -20.13
CA GLU A 53 15.33 0.19 -20.99
C GLU A 53 15.85 0.52 -22.39
N GLU A 54 16.91 -0.18 -22.78
CA GLU A 54 17.36 -0.21 -24.17
C GLU A 54 16.19 -0.72 -25.00
N HIS A 55 15.71 0.12 -25.91
CA HIS A 55 14.79 -0.28 -26.97
C HIS A 55 15.35 -1.50 -27.72
N HIS A 56 14.61 -2.60 -27.69
CA HIS A 56 14.63 -3.63 -28.74
C HIS A 56 13.22 -4.18 -28.93
#